data_AF-A0A2Z5U9A2-F1
#
_entry.id   AF-A0A2Z5U9A2-F1
#
_cell.length_a   1.000
_cell.length_b   1.000
_cell.length_c   1.000
_cell.angle_alpha   90.00
_cell.angle_beta   90.00
_cell.angle_gamma   90.00
#
_symmetry.space_group_name_H-M   'P 1'
#
loop_
_entity.id
_entity.type
_entity.pdbx_description
1 polymer ?
#
loop_
_entity_poly.entity_id
_entity_poly.type
_entity_poly.pdbx_seq_one_letter_code
_entity_poly.pdbx_strand_id
1 'polypeptide(L)'
;MQSENRFFDDLAKMVNGIAGTVAGAGREAEAAMRDRAKEFVGRMDFVSREEFEAVKQMAATARAEAEALKARLDKLEGAAKPAAAPKAAAKSAAKPKAAPKA
;
A
#
# COMPACT_ATOMS: atom_id res chain seq x y z
N MET A 1 -45.22 -11.28 60.77
CA MET A 1 -44.99 -10.15 59.84
C MET A 1 -43.60 -9.49 59.95
N GLN A 2 -42.69 -9.85 60.89
CA GLN A 2 -41.37 -9.20 61.03
C GLN A 2 -40.18 -9.98 60.44
N SER A 3 -40.30 -11.30 60.20
CA SER A 3 -39.22 -12.16 59.71
C SER A 3 -39.01 -12.07 58.20
N GLU A 4 -40.10 -11.90 57.44
CA GLU A 4 -40.08 -11.85 55.98
C GLU A 4 -39.28 -10.63 55.46
N ASN A 5 -39.43 -9.47 56.10
CA ASN A 5 -38.73 -8.24 55.73
C ASN A 5 -37.20 -8.28 55.92
N ARG A 6 -36.68 -9.12 56.83
CA ARG A 6 -35.23 -9.19 57.11
C ARG A 6 -34.47 -9.93 56.01
N PHE A 7 -35.05 -11.00 55.47
CA PHE A 7 -34.43 -11.77 54.39
C PHE A 7 -34.32 -10.94 53.09
N PHE A 8 -35.37 -10.17 52.77
CA PHE A 8 -35.35 -9.27 51.61
C PHE A 8 -34.39 -8.08 51.80
N ASP A 9 -34.24 -7.55 53.02
CA ASP A 9 -33.30 -6.45 53.32
C ASP A 9 -31.83 -6.91 53.25
N ASP A 10 -31.53 -8.11 53.78
CA ASP A 10 -30.18 -8.70 53.68
C ASP A 10 -29.83 -9.04 52.23
N LEU A 11 -30.81 -9.52 51.43
CA LEU A 11 -30.63 -9.73 50.00
C LEU A 11 -30.40 -8.41 49.26
N ALA A 12 -31.15 -7.35 49.58
CA ALA A 12 -30.96 -6.04 48.96
C ALA A 12 -29.59 -5.44 49.28
N LYS A 13 -29.10 -5.59 50.52
CA LYS A 13 -27.75 -5.18 50.91
C LYS A 13 -26.67 -6.00 50.19
N MET A 14 -26.87 -7.31 50.08
CA MET A 14 -25.97 -8.19 49.35
C MET A 14 -25.93 -7.85 47.85
N VAL A 15 -27.08 -7.64 47.21
CA VAL A 15 -27.18 -7.25 45.79
C VAL A 15 -26.54 -5.89 45.56
N ASN A 16 -26.74 -4.92 46.44
CA ASN A 16 -26.09 -3.61 46.33
C ASN A 16 -24.57 -3.69 46.54
N GLY A 17 -24.10 -4.52 47.47
CA GLY A 17 -22.67 -4.78 47.69
C GLY A 17 -22.00 -5.49 46.52
N ILE A 18 -22.69 -6.47 45.91
CA ILE A 18 -22.24 -7.19 44.71
C ILE A 18 -22.28 -6.26 43.49
N ALA A 19 -23.33 -5.46 43.32
CA ALA A 19 -23.41 -4.49 42.23
C ALA A 19 -22.27 -3.45 42.30
N GLY A 20 -21.94 -2.97 43.51
CA GLY A 20 -20.83 -2.04 43.71
C GLY A 20 -19.46 -2.65 43.39
N THR A 21 -19.21 -3.90 43.80
CA THR A 21 -17.96 -4.61 43.51
C THR A 21 -17.84 -5.01 42.05
N VAL A 22 -18.92 -5.44 41.40
CA VAL A 22 -18.95 -5.76 39.96
C VAL A 22 -18.76 -4.50 39.11
N ALA A 23 -19.35 -3.37 39.50
CA ALA A 23 -19.15 -2.10 38.79
C ALA A 23 -17.74 -1.52 38.95
N GLY A 24 -17.07 -1.78 40.08
CA GLY A 24 -15.65 -1.44 40.30
C GLY A 24 -14.72 -2.37 39.52
N ALA A 25 -14.90 -3.69 39.69
CA ALA A 25 -14.14 -4.72 38.98
C ALA A 25 -14.32 -4.63 37.46
N GLY A 26 -15.49 -4.23 36.98
CA GLY A 26 -15.74 -4.00 35.56
C GLY A 26 -14.91 -2.86 34.97
N ARG A 27 -14.74 -1.75 35.70
CA ARG A 27 -13.90 -0.62 35.26
C ARG A 27 -12.43 -0.99 35.22
N GLU A 28 -11.95 -1.73 36.22
CA GLU A 28 -10.57 -2.23 36.26
C GLU A 28 -10.31 -3.28 35.18
N ALA A 29 -11.27 -4.18 34.95
CA ALA A 29 -11.21 -5.17 33.88
C ALA A 29 -11.21 -4.52 32.49
N GLU A 30 -12.00 -3.47 32.28
CA GLU A 30 -12.00 -2.72 31.01
C GLU A 30 -10.65 -2.06 30.74
N ALA A 31 -10.06 -1.40 31.75
CA ALA A 31 -8.73 -0.80 31.64
C ALA A 31 -7.66 -1.85 31.31
N ALA A 32 -7.65 -2.97 32.05
CA ALA A 32 -6.72 -4.08 31.81
C ALA A 32 -6.92 -4.73 30.43
N MET A 33 -8.17 -4.84 29.96
CA MET A 33 -8.49 -5.36 28.64
C MET A 33 -8.00 -4.43 27.53
N ARG A 34 -8.19 -3.11 27.67
CA ARG A 34 -7.68 -2.13 26.69
C ARG A 34 -6.16 -2.16 26.59
N ASP A 35 -5.47 -2.26 27.71
CA ASP A 35 -3.99 -2.29 27.70
C ASP A 35 -3.46 -3.61 27.12
N ARG A 36 -4.08 -4.75 27.44
CA ARG A 36 -3.79 -6.02 26.76
C ARG A 36 -4.10 -5.99 25.27
N ALA A 37 -5.17 -5.31 24.85
CA ALA A 37 -5.52 -5.17 23.45
C ALA A 37 -4.47 -4.33 22.69
N LYS A 38 -4.01 -3.21 23.27
CA LYS A 38 -2.92 -2.41 22.69
C LYS A 38 -1.63 -3.21 22.57
N GLU A 39 -1.26 -3.96 23.61
CA GLU A 39 -0.08 -4.81 23.58
C GLU A 39 -0.22 -5.94 22.56
N PHE A 40 -1.39 -6.56 22.46
CA PHE A 40 -1.68 -7.59 21.46
C PHE A 40 -1.56 -7.06 20.04
N VAL A 41 -2.16 -5.90 19.75
CA VAL A 41 -2.06 -5.24 18.44
C VAL A 41 -0.61 -4.84 18.13
N GLY A 42 0.13 -4.34 19.13
CA GLY A 42 1.56 -4.01 18.97
C GLY A 42 2.47 -5.22 18.76
N ARG A 43 2.06 -6.41 19.21
CA ARG A 43 2.74 -7.68 18.94
C ARG A 43 2.37 -8.31 17.59
N MET A 44 1.29 -7.85 16.95
CA MET A 44 0.99 -8.27 15.60
C MET A 44 1.92 -7.51 14.64
N ASP A 45 2.48 -8.21 13.66
CA ASP A 45 3.38 -7.64 12.63
C ASP A 45 2.61 -6.70 11.67
N PHE A 46 2.05 -5.62 12.19
CA PHE A 46 1.36 -4.59 11.42
C PHE A 46 2.37 -3.56 10.92
N VAL A 47 2.24 -3.22 9.63
CA VAL A 47 2.96 -2.09 9.05
C VAL A 47 2.30 -0.81 9.56
N SER A 48 3.09 0.06 10.17
CA SER A 48 2.58 1.35 10.63
C SER A 48 2.19 2.23 9.44
N ARG A 49 1.30 3.19 9.68
CA ARG A 49 0.88 4.13 8.63
C ARG A 49 2.05 4.95 8.08
N GLU A 50 3.02 5.27 8.95
CA GLU A 50 4.19 6.05 8.58
C GLU A 50 5.14 5.26 7.67
N GLU A 51 5.42 4.01 8.01
CA GLU A 51 6.21 3.11 7.16
C GLU A 51 5.53 2.87 5.81
N PHE A 52 4.20 2.68 5.83
CA PHE A 52 3.43 2.52 4.60
C PHE A 52 3.53 3.75 3.70
N GLU A 53 3.36 4.95 4.25
CA GLU A 53 3.48 6.18 3.46
C GLU A 53 4.92 6.40 2.99
N ALA A 54 5.94 6.06 3.78
CA ALA A 54 7.34 6.13 3.36
C ALA A 54 7.62 5.23 2.15
N VAL A 55 7.19 3.96 2.20
CA VAL A 55 7.37 3.00 1.09
C VAL A 55 6.55 3.43 -0.14
N LYS A 56 5.35 3.96 0.06
CA LYS A 56 4.50 4.48 -1.02
C LYS A 56 5.16 5.66 -1.74
N GLN A 57 5.75 6.60 -1.02
CA GLN A 57 6.51 7.70 -1.62
C GLN A 57 7.74 7.20 -2.36
N MET A 58 8.51 6.29 -1.75
CA MET A 58 9.67 5.66 -2.40
C MET A 58 9.26 4.96 -3.71
N ALA A 59 8.16 4.21 -3.71
CA ALA A 59 7.64 3.53 -4.90
C ALA A 59 7.18 4.51 -5.99
N ALA A 60 6.56 5.63 -5.60
CA ALA A 60 6.15 6.68 -6.54
C ALA A 60 7.38 7.32 -7.22
N THR A 61 8.39 7.70 -6.43
CA THR A 61 9.65 8.26 -6.94
C THR A 61 10.35 7.28 -7.86
N ALA A 62 10.48 6.01 -7.46
CA ALA A 62 11.11 4.99 -8.29
C ALA A 62 10.41 4.79 -9.64
N ARG A 63 9.07 4.86 -9.68
CA ARG A 63 8.32 4.80 -10.95
C ARG A 63 8.61 6.02 -11.83
N ALA A 64 8.61 7.22 -11.27
CA ALA A 64 8.92 8.43 -12.01
C ALA A 64 10.34 8.39 -12.60
N GLU A 65 11.32 7.93 -11.81
CA GLU A 65 12.70 7.74 -12.28
C GLU A 65 12.80 6.69 -13.38
N ALA A 66 12.07 5.58 -13.25
CA ALA A 66 12.03 4.54 -14.28
C ALA A 66 11.45 5.05 -15.60
N GLU A 67 10.41 5.87 -15.57
CA GLU A 67 9.86 6.52 -16.78
C GLU A 67 10.86 7.50 -17.41
N ALA A 68 11.54 8.30 -16.60
CA ALA A 68 12.59 9.21 -17.08
C ALA A 68 13.76 8.45 -17.72
N LEU A 69 14.18 7.32 -17.14
CA LEU A 69 15.23 6.47 -17.69
C LEU A 69 14.79 5.80 -19.00
N LYS A 70 13.56 5.28 -19.08
CA LYS A 70 12.99 4.75 -20.34
C LYS A 70 13.01 5.79 -21.44
N ALA A 71 12.55 7.01 -21.16
CA ALA A 71 12.57 8.10 -22.14
C ALA A 71 14.00 8.47 -22.60
N ARG A 72 15.01 8.31 -21.74
CA ARG A 72 16.42 8.48 -22.13
C ARG A 72 16.91 7.33 -23.01
N LEU A 73 16.58 6.09 -22.66
CA LEU A 73 16.91 4.92 -23.45
C LEU A 73 16.31 5.01 -24.85
N ASP A 74 15.02 5.33 -24.97
CA ASP A 74 14.35 5.48 -26.27
C ASP A 74 15.04 6.52 -27.18
N LYS A 75 15.50 7.64 -26.60
CA LYS A 75 16.24 8.68 -27.33
C LYS A 75 17.62 8.18 -27.79
N LEU A 76 18.32 7.45 -26.93
CA LEU A 76 19.65 6.94 -27.25
C LEU A 76 19.59 5.80 -28.25
N GLU A 77 18.65 4.87 -28.11
CA GLU A 77 18.41 3.77 -29.05
C GLU A 77 17.90 4.28 -30.40
N GLY A 78 17.04 5.30 -30.39
CA GLY A 78 16.60 6.00 -31.60
C GLY A 78 17.76 6.70 -32.33
N ALA A 79 18.70 7.29 -31.59
CA ALA A 79 19.90 7.93 -32.15
C ALA A 79 20.98 6.93 -32.59
N ALA A 80 21.03 5.75 -31.97
CA ALA A 80 21.99 4.69 -32.30
C ALA A 80 21.61 3.87 -33.53
N LYS A 81 20.36 3.99 -34.04
CA LYS A 81 19.98 3.40 -35.31
C LYS A 81 20.69 4.16 -36.44
N PRO A 82 21.67 3.55 -37.16
CA PRO A 82 22.35 4.26 -38.21
C PRO A 82 21.33 4.62 -39.28
N ALA A 83 21.27 5.91 -39.63
CA ALA A 83 20.52 6.36 -40.79
C ALA A 83 20.98 5.53 -41.99
N ALA A 84 20.09 4.67 -42.50
CA ALA A 84 20.35 3.93 -43.72
C ALA A 84 20.75 4.95 -44.78
N ALA A 85 22.00 4.87 -45.24
CA ALA A 85 22.55 5.76 -46.26
C ALA A 85 21.60 5.83 -47.46
N PRO A 86 21.38 7.01 -48.06
CA PRO A 86 20.49 7.13 -49.19
C PRO A 86 21.02 6.26 -50.32
N LYS A 87 20.22 5.27 -50.77
CA LYS A 87 20.44 4.54 -52.02
C LYS A 87 20.30 5.51 -53.20
N ALA A 88 21.33 6.34 -53.41
CA ALA A 88 21.46 7.25 -54.53
C ALA A 88 22.68 6.86 -55.37
N ALA A 89 22.67 5.65 -55.96
CA ALA A 89 23.58 5.28 -57.06
C ALA A 89 23.17 3.97 -57.77
N ALA A 90 21.89 3.77 -58.09
CA ALA A 90 21.46 2.61 -58.91
C ALA A 90 20.58 3.01 -60.10
N LYS A 91 20.66 4.26 -60.58
CA LYS A 91 19.85 4.75 -61.72
C LYS A 91 20.60 5.56 -62.79
N SER A 92 21.93 5.43 -62.89
CA SER A 92 22.69 6.10 -63.97
C SER A 92 23.68 5.16 -64.67
N ALA A 93 23.18 4.10 -65.29
CA ALA A 93 23.94 3.36 -66.32
C ALA A 93 23.02 2.47 -67.19
N ALA A 94 21.86 2.98 -67.65
CA ALA A 94 21.11 2.29 -68.70
C ALA A 94 20.09 3.23 -69.39
N LYS A 95 20.56 4.03 -70.34
CA LYS A 95 19.72 4.54 -71.45
C LYS A 95 20.61 4.75 -72.69
N PRO A 96 20.03 4.80 -73.90
CA PRO A 96 20.00 3.69 -74.84
C PRO A 96 20.81 4.04 -76.11
N LYS A 97 21.49 3.07 -76.73
CA LYS A 97 21.98 3.25 -78.11
C LYS A 97 21.09 2.48 -79.05
N ALA A 98 20.14 3.21 -79.63
CA ALA A 98 19.59 2.88 -80.94
C ALA A 98 20.71 3.02 -81.98
N ALA A 99 20.87 2.02 -82.83
CA ALA A 99 21.29 2.22 -84.21
C ALA A 99 20.76 1.09 -85.11
N PRO A 100 20.47 1.37 -86.39
CA PRO A 100 19.51 0.65 -87.21
C PRO A 100 20.18 -0.24 -88.29
N LYS A 101 19.33 -0.99 -89.00
CA LYS A 101 19.53 -1.66 -90.31
C LYS A 101 20.36 -2.96 -90.35
N ALA A 102 19.67 -4.06 -90.69
CA ALA A 102 19.77 -4.76 -91.98
C ALA A 102 18.52 -5.63 -92.15
#